data_AF-A0A1E7N9W3-F1
#
_entry.id   AF-A0A1E7N9W3-F1
#
_cell.length_a   1.000
_cell.length_b   1.000
_cell.length_c   1.000
_cell.angle_alpha   90.00
_cell.angle_beta   90.00
_cell.angle_gamma   90.00
#
_symmetry.space_group_name_H-M   'P 1'
#
loop_
_entity.id
_entity.type
_entity.pdbx_description
1 polymer ?
#
loop_
_entity_poly.entity_id
_entity_poly.type
_entity_poly.pdbx_seq_one_letter_code
_entity_poly.pdbx_strand_id
1 'polypeptide(L)'
;MAAITAANAVGGDTLALTPGCTYTLTSAHGGGPDGPVGLPPVTAPITLLGLGNTIARDPGAPPFRILQVEGASNVPDTHGQLSMAGVTIRGGSAVTPYPGGGIANLGGTLSLVASSVTGNTAVAGGGIYTDNGAVSLTTSSVTGNSATDSGGGIYVNSGGVTTLVSTISGNTPDNCAPSGSVPGCG
;
A
#
# COMPACT_ATOMS: atom_id res chain seq x y z
N MET A 1 -7.86 13.99 -1.54
CA MET A 1 -6.95 14.13 -0.39
C MET A 1 -7.68 14.49 0.90
N ALA A 2 -8.63 15.44 0.91
CA ALA A 2 -9.27 15.92 2.14
C ALA A 2 -9.94 14.85 3.03
N ALA A 3 -10.52 13.78 2.46
CA ALA A 3 -11.24 12.77 3.23
C ALA A 3 -10.36 11.99 4.23
N ILE A 4 -9.15 11.59 3.81
CA ILE A 4 -8.21 10.87 4.71
C ILE A 4 -7.70 11.82 5.79
N THR A 5 -7.40 13.08 5.45
CA THR A 5 -7.01 14.09 6.45
C THR A 5 -8.11 14.29 7.50
N ALA A 6 -9.37 14.39 7.08
CA ALA A 6 -10.50 14.52 7.98
C ALA A 6 -10.66 13.28 8.87
N ALA A 7 -10.56 12.08 8.29
CA ALA A 7 -10.64 10.82 9.02
C ALA A 7 -9.54 10.70 10.08
N ASN A 8 -8.29 11.01 9.73
CA ASN A 8 -7.19 11.06 10.69
C ASN A 8 -7.47 12.04 11.84
N ALA A 9 -8.00 13.24 11.54
CA ALA A 9 -8.24 14.28 12.54
C ALA A 9 -9.33 13.92 13.57
N VAL A 10 -10.27 13.05 13.21
CA VAL A 10 -11.33 12.57 14.11
C VAL A 10 -11.01 11.22 14.76
N GLY A 11 -9.80 10.68 14.56
CA GLY A 11 -9.37 9.41 15.15
C GLY A 11 -9.80 8.17 14.38
N GLY A 12 -10.24 8.32 13.12
CA GLY A 12 -10.60 7.24 12.22
C GLY A 12 -11.96 7.42 11.56
N ASP A 13 -12.16 6.78 10.41
CA ASP A 13 -13.43 6.83 9.67
C ASP A 13 -13.57 5.68 8.66
N THR A 14 -14.79 5.50 8.16
CA THR A 14 -15.09 4.65 7.01
C THR A 14 -15.45 5.51 5.80
N LEU A 15 -14.60 5.45 4.78
CA LEU A 15 -14.74 6.21 3.54
C LEU A 15 -15.29 5.30 2.44
N ALA A 16 -16.56 5.50 2.08
CA ALA A 16 -17.17 4.84 0.94
C ALA A 16 -16.75 5.51 -0.37
N LEU A 17 -16.25 4.71 -1.31
CA LEU A 17 -15.86 5.16 -2.64
C LEU A 17 -17.02 4.96 -3.63
N THR A 18 -17.15 5.88 -4.58
CA THR A 18 -18.18 5.83 -5.62
C THR A 18 -17.93 4.61 -6.52
N PRO A 19 -18.82 3.61 -6.60
CA PRO A 19 -18.54 2.32 -7.24
C PRO A 19 -17.97 2.43 -8.66
N GLY A 20 -16.96 1.61 -8.98
CA GLY A 20 -16.32 1.56 -10.30
C GLY A 20 -15.49 2.79 -10.71
N CYS A 21 -15.47 3.86 -9.91
CA CYS A 21 -14.69 5.05 -10.24
C CYS A 21 -13.18 4.82 -10.12
N THR A 22 -12.43 5.50 -11.01
CA THR A 22 -10.98 5.68 -10.89
C THR A 22 -10.68 7.06 -10.28
N TYR A 23 -9.93 7.06 -9.18
CA TYR A 23 -9.39 8.24 -8.53
C TYR A 23 -7.93 8.41 -8.95
N THR A 24 -7.69 9.30 -9.92
CA THR A 24 -6.36 9.57 -10.44
C THR A 24 -5.66 10.65 -9.62
N LEU A 25 -4.49 10.32 -9.09
CA LEU A 25 -3.60 11.21 -8.36
C LEU A 25 -2.59 11.82 -9.33
N THR A 26 -2.65 13.14 -9.51
CA THR A 26 -1.77 13.87 -10.43
C THR A 26 -0.57 14.51 -9.73
N SER A 27 -0.55 14.53 -8.40
CA SER A 27 0.54 15.05 -7.59
C SER A 27 0.62 14.30 -6.25
N ALA A 28 1.80 14.36 -5.63
CA ALA A 28 1.97 13.91 -4.25
C ALA A 28 1.21 14.83 -3.28
N HIS A 29 0.68 14.25 -2.20
CA HIS A 29 0.18 15.00 -1.04
C HIS A 29 1.31 15.76 -0.35
N GLY A 30 2.45 15.08 -0.20
CA GLY A 30 3.64 15.58 0.46
C GLY A 30 4.76 14.55 0.39
N GLY A 31 5.84 14.81 1.11
CA GLY A 31 6.95 13.87 1.28
C GLY A 31 7.51 13.94 2.69
N GLY A 32 8.03 12.81 3.16
CA GLY A 32 8.73 12.67 4.43
C GLY A 32 10.08 11.96 4.27
N PRO A 33 10.68 11.49 5.37
CA PRO A 33 11.91 10.67 5.33
C PRO A 33 11.78 9.46 4.41
N ASP A 34 10.56 8.91 4.31
CA ASP A 34 10.25 7.77 3.47
C ASP A 34 9.98 8.15 2.01
N GLY A 35 10.01 9.42 1.63
CA GLY A 35 9.77 9.89 0.27
C GLY A 35 8.33 10.36 -0.02
N PRO A 36 8.02 10.67 -1.29
CA PRO A 36 6.73 11.25 -1.70
C PRO A 36 5.56 10.25 -1.66
N VAL A 37 4.40 10.71 -1.18
CA VAL A 37 3.16 9.93 -1.07
C VAL A 37 1.96 10.67 -1.69
N GLY A 38 1.13 9.95 -2.45
CA GLY A 38 -0.01 10.49 -3.20
C GLY A 38 -1.22 10.84 -2.34
N LEU A 39 -1.40 10.17 -1.20
CA LEU A 39 -2.47 10.45 -0.25
C LEU A 39 -1.87 10.82 1.12
N PRO A 40 -2.62 11.53 1.98
CA PRO A 40 -2.18 11.74 3.36
C PRO A 40 -1.83 10.40 4.02
N PRO A 41 -0.69 10.29 4.73
CA PRO A 41 -0.39 9.09 5.51
C PRO A 41 -1.51 8.74 6.48
N VAL A 42 -1.82 7.45 6.60
CA VAL A 42 -2.86 6.94 7.50
C VAL A 42 -2.27 6.82 8.90
N THR A 43 -2.72 7.65 9.83
CA THR A 43 -2.21 7.70 11.21
C THR A 43 -3.25 7.25 12.26
N ALA A 44 -4.49 7.02 11.81
CA ALA A 44 -5.60 6.50 12.61
C ALA A 44 -6.31 5.36 11.84
N PRO A 45 -7.25 4.63 12.46
CA PRO A 45 -8.01 3.59 11.78
C PRO A 45 -8.91 4.11 10.66
N ILE A 46 -8.60 3.76 9.41
CA ILE A 46 -9.38 4.15 8.23
C ILE A 46 -9.81 2.90 7.46
N THR A 47 -11.08 2.84 7.10
CA THR A 47 -11.62 1.83 6.19
C THR A 47 -11.97 2.47 4.84
N LEU A 48 -11.45 1.93 3.75
CA LEU A 48 -11.85 2.28 2.39
C LEU A 48 -12.79 1.19 1.85
N LEU A 49 -14.07 1.54 1.69
CA LEU A 49 -15.07 0.66 1.10
C LEU A 49 -15.20 0.95 -0.38
N GLY A 50 -14.62 0.08 -1.20
CA GLY A 50 -14.71 0.09 -2.65
C GLY A 50 -15.64 -1.00 -3.19
N LEU A 51 -16.13 -0.75 -4.40
CA LEU A 51 -16.89 -1.70 -5.22
C LEU A 51 -16.32 -1.67 -6.64
N GLY A 52 -15.11 -2.21 -6.79
CA GLY A 52 -14.38 -2.23 -8.06
C GLY A 52 -13.67 -0.91 -8.37
N ASN A 53 -13.34 -0.14 -7.33
CA ASN A 53 -12.68 1.15 -7.45
C ASN A 53 -11.20 1.03 -7.75
N THR A 54 -10.64 2.03 -8.42
CA THR A 54 -9.19 2.16 -8.57
C THR A 54 -8.71 3.48 -7.99
N ILE A 55 -7.67 3.46 -7.17
CA ILE A 55 -6.86 4.62 -6.82
C ILE A 55 -5.54 4.47 -7.56
N ALA A 56 -5.26 5.40 -8.46
CA ALA A 56 -4.10 5.28 -9.33
C ALA A 56 -3.28 6.56 -9.39
N ARG A 57 -1.96 6.42 -9.55
CA ARG A 57 -1.12 7.53 -9.96
C ARG A 57 -1.30 7.80 -11.45
N ASP A 58 -1.36 9.07 -11.83
CA ASP A 58 -1.26 9.47 -13.23
C ASP A 58 0.14 9.11 -13.78
N PRO A 59 0.26 8.42 -14.92
CA PRO A 59 1.57 8.08 -15.50
C PRO A 59 2.46 9.30 -15.80
N GLY A 60 1.87 10.45 -16.11
CA GLY A 60 2.56 11.71 -16.38
C GLY A 60 2.89 12.52 -15.13
N ALA A 61 2.43 12.11 -13.95
CA ALA A 61 2.80 12.76 -12.69
C ALA A 61 4.27 12.47 -12.32
N PRO A 62 4.88 13.27 -11.41
CA PRO A 62 6.11 12.88 -10.73
C PRO A 62 5.95 11.56 -9.95
N PRO A 63 7.03 10.80 -9.69
CA PRO A 63 6.97 9.56 -8.93
C PRO A 63 6.56 9.80 -7.48
N PHE A 64 5.57 9.05 -7.01
CA PHE A 64 5.18 8.91 -5.61
C PHE A 64 4.46 7.59 -5.39
N ARG A 65 4.49 7.07 -4.15
CA ARG A 65 3.66 5.92 -3.77
C ARG A 65 2.20 6.32 -3.61
N ILE A 66 1.26 5.38 -3.67
CA ILE A 66 -0.17 5.72 -3.51
C ILE A 66 -0.52 5.93 -2.03
N LEU A 67 -0.16 4.97 -1.18
CA LEU A 67 -0.59 4.91 0.22
C LEU A 67 0.60 4.69 1.16
N GLN A 68 0.47 5.24 2.37
CA GLN A 68 1.39 5.05 3.48
C GLN A 68 0.57 4.87 4.76
N VAL A 69 0.93 3.87 5.57
CA VAL A 69 0.30 3.59 6.86
C VAL A 69 1.35 3.73 7.95
N GLU A 70 1.06 4.57 8.93
CA GLU A 70 1.99 4.98 9.98
C GLU A 70 1.58 4.42 11.32
N GLY A 71 2.40 3.54 11.89
CA GLY A 71 2.25 3.11 13.27
C GLY A 71 3.31 3.70 14.19
N ALA A 72 3.11 3.44 15.49
CA ALA A 72 3.91 4.00 16.57
C ALA A 72 5.43 3.77 16.45
N SER A 73 5.87 2.72 15.75
CA SER A 73 7.29 2.45 15.54
C SER A 73 7.94 3.36 14.49
N ASN A 74 7.16 3.96 13.58
CA ASN A 74 7.67 4.94 12.61
C ASN A 74 7.38 6.37 13.05
N VAL A 75 6.15 6.64 13.50
CA VAL A 75 5.74 7.95 13.98
C VAL A 75 5.13 7.81 15.39
N PRO A 76 5.76 8.37 16.44
CA PRO A 76 5.24 8.28 17.80
C PRO A 76 3.77 8.71 17.91
N ASP A 77 3.04 8.04 18.81
CA ASP A 77 1.61 8.27 19.10
C ASP A 77 0.63 7.99 17.93
N THR A 78 1.10 7.45 16.81
CA THR A 78 0.23 7.04 15.69
C THR A 78 -0.22 5.59 15.81
N HIS A 79 -1.44 5.34 15.32
CA HIS A 79 -2.11 4.04 15.37
C HIS A 79 -2.71 3.72 14.00
N GLY A 80 -1.93 3.93 12.94
CA GLY A 80 -2.36 3.76 11.56
C GLY A 80 -2.84 2.34 11.30
N GLN A 81 -4.11 2.25 10.91
CA GLN A 81 -4.72 1.00 10.45
C GLN A 81 -5.47 1.32 9.17
N LEU A 82 -5.14 0.63 8.09
CA LEU A 82 -5.83 0.76 6.82
C LEU A 82 -6.51 -0.55 6.48
N SER A 83 -7.85 -0.53 6.45
CA SER A 83 -8.65 -1.61 5.88
C SER A 83 -9.16 -1.21 4.50
N MET A 84 -9.01 -2.08 3.51
CA MET A 84 -9.54 -1.87 2.17
C MET A 84 -10.40 -3.06 1.76
N ALA A 85 -11.61 -2.79 1.27
CA ALA A 85 -12.50 -3.80 0.72
C ALA A 85 -12.83 -3.42 -0.72
N GLY A 86 -12.54 -4.28 -1.71
CA GLY A 86 -12.95 -4.01 -3.10
C GLY A 86 -12.22 -2.84 -3.79
N VAL A 87 -10.97 -2.54 -3.38
CA VAL A 87 -10.17 -1.41 -3.90
C VAL A 87 -8.96 -1.90 -4.68
N THR A 88 -8.67 -1.26 -5.81
CA THR A 88 -7.44 -1.46 -6.60
C THR A 88 -6.47 -0.30 -6.39
N ILE A 89 -5.21 -0.61 -6.07
CA ILE A 89 -4.10 0.34 -5.98
C ILE A 89 -3.16 0.14 -7.17
N ARG A 90 -2.95 1.19 -7.97
CA ARG A 90 -2.25 1.06 -9.26
C ARG A 90 -1.31 2.20 -9.64
N GLY A 91 -0.21 1.86 -10.32
CA GLY A 91 0.69 2.85 -10.95
C GLY A 91 1.56 3.65 -9.97
N GLY A 92 1.50 3.33 -8.68
CA GLY A 92 2.34 3.94 -7.66
C GLY A 92 3.81 3.69 -7.98
N SER A 93 4.65 4.71 -7.78
CA SER A 93 6.06 4.68 -8.15
C SER A 93 6.91 5.31 -7.06
N ALA A 94 7.59 4.49 -6.27
CA ALA A 94 8.64 4.94 -5.36
C ALA A 94 10.01 4.82 -6.06
N VAL A 95 10.77 5.91 -6.15
CA VAL A 95 12.11 5.90 -6.76
C VAL A 95 13.18 5.86 -5.67
N THR A 96 14.42 5.50 -6.04
CA THR A 96 15.54 5.40 -5.09
C THR A 96 15.70 6.64 -4.20
N PRO A 97 15.91 6.46 -2.88
CA PRO A 97 16.11 5.20 -2.13
C PRO A 97 14.80 4.58 -1.56
N TYR A 98 13.62 5.03 -1.99
CA TYR A 98 12.38 4.78 -1.26
C TYR A 98 11.69 3.45 -1.62
N PRO A 99 11.18 2.69 -0.62
CA PRO A 99 10.43 1.47 -0.86
C PRO A 99 8.91 1.71 -1.02
N GLY A 100 8.16 0.66 -1.33
CA GLY A 100 6.69 0.64 -1.27
C GLY A 100 6.05 1.48 -2.38
N GLY A 101 5.95 0.92 -3.59
CA GLY A 101 5.45 1.62 -4.77
C GLY A 101 3.95 1.85 -4.70
N GLY A 102 3.18 0.79 -4.44
CA GLY A 102 1.75 0.91 -4.20
C GLY A 102 1.48 1.39 -2.77
N ILE A 103 1.92 0.58 -1.81
CA ILE A 103 1.64 0.77 -0.38
C ILE A 103 2.94 0.60 0.44
N ALA A 104 3.22 1.56 1.31
CA ALA A 104 4.22 1.42 2.37
C ALA A 104 3.50 1.28 3.73
N ASN A 105 3.72 0.17 4.42
CA ASN A 105 3.21 -0.07 5.77
C ASN A 105 4.35 0.03 6.79
N LEU A 106 4.43 1.15 7.50
CA LEU A 106 5.56 1.52 8.36
C LEU A 106 5.10 1.50 9.82
N GLY A 107 5.25 0.37 10.49
CA GLY A 107 4.75 0.13 11.85
C GLY A 107 3.24 -0.03 11.97
N GLY A 108 2.50 0.14 10.87
CA GLY A 108 1.04 0.12 10.85
C GLY A 108 0.43 -1.27 10.65
N THR A 109 -0.91 -1.29 10.59
CA THR A 109 -1.68 -2.48 10.19
C THR A 109 -2.38 -2.25 8.86
N LEU A 110 -2.19 -3.17 7.92
CA LEU A 110 -2.78 -3.14 6.59
C LEU A 110 -3.63 -4.39 6.36
N SER A 111 -4.91 -4.21 6.06
CA SER A 111 -5.85 -5.31 5.75
C SER A 111 -6.47 -5.09 4.37
N LEU A 112 -6.28 -6.06 3.48
CA LEU A 112 -6.86 -6.07 2.14
C LEU A 112 -7.86 -7.23 2.04
N VAL A 113 -9.09 -6.88 1.68
CA VAL A 113 -10.17 -7.82 1.42
C VAL A 113 -10.68 -7.59 0.01
N ALA A 114 -10.73 -8.64 -0.82
CA ALA A 114 -11.21 -8.53 -2.20
C ALA A 114 -10.56 -7.37 -2.99
N SER A 115 -9.28 -7.08 -2.70
CA SER A 115 -8.58 -5.89 -3.18
C SER A 115 -7.39 -6.28 -4.06
N SER A 116 -6.91 -5.35 -4.87
CA SER A 116 -5.81 -5.58 -5.82
C SER A 116 -4.71 -4.52 -5.66
N VAL A 117 -3.45 -4.96 -5.66
CA VAL A 117 -2.28 -4.09 -5.76
C VAL A 117 -1.50 -4.47 -7.02
N THR A 118 -1.50 -3.60 -8.02
CA THR A 118 -1.00 -3.97 -9.35
C THR A 118 -0.30 -2.84 -10.11
N GLY A 119 0.68 -3.18 -10.94
CA GLY A 119 1.35 -2.21 -11.80
C GLY A 119 2.09 -1.12 -11.03
N ASN A 120 2.56 -1.42 -9.82
CA ASN A 120 3.31 -0.49 -8.99
C ASN A 120 4.81 -0.78 -9.06
N THR A 121 5.63 0.26 -8.91
CA THR A 121 7.09 0.19 -9.03
C THR A 121 7.79 0.77 -7.81
N ALA A 122 8.85 0.12 -7.32
CA ALA A 122 9.64 0.59 -6.18
C ALA A 122 11.11 0.18 -6.26
N VAL A 123 11.92 0.62 -5.30
CA VAL A 123 13.23 -0.03 -5.06
C VAL A 123 13.05 -1.42 -4.47
N ALA A 124 12.26 -1.51 -3.41
CA ALA A 124 11.85 -2.75 -2.76
C ALA A 124 10.36 -2.68 -2.43
N GLY A 125 9.65 -3.81 -2.53
CA GLY A 125 8.21 -3.84 -2.29
C GLY A 125 7.46 -3.07 -3.37
N GLY A 126 7.59 -3.52 -4.64
CA GLY A 126 6.96 -2.86 -5.78
C GLY A 126 5.47 -2.63 -5.55
N GLY A 127 4.77 -3.69 -5.15
CA GLY A 127 3.38 -3.61 -4.70
C GLY A 127 3.29 -3.09 -3.27
N ILE A 128 3.75 -3.89 -2.31
CA ILE A 128 3.65 -3.63 -0.87
C ILE A 128 5.04 -3.74 -0.24
N TYR A 129 5.40 -2.73 0.55
CA TYR A 129 6.51 -2.81 1.48
C TYR A 129 5.97 -2.78 2.91
N THR A 130 6.48 -3.64 3.78
CA THR A 130 6.16 -3.59 5.22
C THR A 130 7.42 -3.60 6.07
N ASP A 131 7.46 -2.70 7.06
CA ASP A 131 8.51 -2.63 8.08
C ASP A 131 7.88 -2.43 9.45
N ASN A 132 8.16 -3.35 10.38
CA ASN A 132 7.58 -3.45 11.73
C ASN A 132 6.04 -3.45 11.74
N GLY A 133 5.42 -3.68 10.59
CA GLY A 133 3.97 -3.64 10.39
C GLY A 133 3.36 -5.01 10.15
N ALA A 134 2.04 -5.08 10.27
CA ALA A 134 1.26 -6.29 9.99
C ALA A 134 0.47 -6.12 8.69
N VAL A 135 0.54 -7.10 7.80
CA VAL A 135 -0.24 -7.15 6.56
C VAL A 135 -1.12 -8.40 6.52
N SER A 136 -2.39 -8.23 6.18
CA SER A 136 -3.33 -9.34 5.97
C SER A 136 -3.97 -9.22 4.59
N LEU A 137 -3.88 -10.29 3.79
CA LEU A 137 -4.47 -10.39 2.47
C LEU A 137 -5.54 -11.49 2.47
N THR A 138 -6.81 -11.12 2.33
CA THR A 138 -7.93 -12.07 2.21
C THR A 138 -8.61 -11.93 0.85
N THR A 139 -8.67 -13.01 0.07
CA THR A 139 -9.28 -13.01 -1.27
C THR A 139 -8.74 -11.86 -2.16
N SER A 140 -7.45 -11.55 -2.03
CA SER A 140 -6.83 -10.36 -2.64
C SER A 140 -5.69 -10.73 -3.57
N SER A 141 -5.28 -9.80 -4.44
CA SER A 141 -4.21 -10.02 -5.41
C SER A 141 -3.09 -8.98 -5.33
N VAL A 142 -1.85 -9.44 -5.39
CA VAL A 142 -0.65 -8.59 -5.56
C VAL A 142 0.10 -9.08 -6.79
N THR A 143 -0.11 -8.39 -7.93
CA THR A 143 0.31 -8.91 -9.25
C THR A 143 0.82 -7.83 -10.19
N GLY A 144 1.80 -8.16 -11.04
CA GLY A 144 2.30 -7.25 -12.05
C GLY A 144 3.02 -6.02 -11.47
N ASN A 145 3.57 -6.15 -10.26
CA ASN A 145 4.37 -5.11 -9.62
C ASN A 145 5.87 -5.36 -9.87
N SER A 146 6.67 -4.30 -9.82
CA SER A 146 8.11 -4.38 -10.05
C SER A 146 8.90 -3.69 -8.95
N ALA A 147 9.99 -4.33 -8.53
CA ALA A 147 11.04 -3.73 -7.72
C ALA A 147 12.35 -3.72 -8.51
N THR A 148 13.28 -2.82 -8.19
CA THR A 148 14.63 -2.85 -8.77
C THR A 148 15.57 -3.77 -7.99
N ASP A 149 15.35 -3.92 -6.70
CA ASP A 149 16.19 -4.72 -5.81
C ASP A 149 15.52 -6.06 -5.45
N SER A 150 14.38 -6.02 -4.75
CA SER A 150 13.72 -7.24 -4.26
C SER A 150 12.27 -7.00 -3.82
N GLY A 151 11.49 -8.07 -3.70
CA GLY A 151 10.08 -8.03 -3.33
C GLY A 151 9.27 -7.28 -4.37
N GLY A 152 9.27 -7.77 -5.61
CA GLY A 152 8.46 -7.18 -6.69
C GLY A 152 7.01 -7.03 -6.29
N GLY A 153 6.44 -8.10 -5.72
CA GLY A 153 5.11 -8.08 -5.11
C GLY A 153 5.14 -7.50 -3.71
N ILE A 154 5.70 -8.25 -2.77
CA ILE A 154 5.76 -7.87 -1.35
C ILE A 154 7.20 -7.94 -0.82
N TYR A 155 7.68 -6.89 -0.18
CA TYR A 155 8.90 -6.91 0.60
C TYR A 155 8.59 -6.80 2.09
N VAL A 156 9.11 -7.73 2.90
CA VAL A 156 8.96 -7.79 4.35
C VAL A 156 10.31 -7.48 4.99
N ASN A 157 10.51 -6.24 5.42
CA ASN A 157 11.72 -5.86 6.16
C ASN A 157 11.68 -6.42 7.59
N SER A 158 10.53 -6.26 8.23
CA SER A 158 10.23 -6.82 9.55
C SER A 158 8.70 -6.78 9.77
N GLY A 159 8.22 -7.43 10.84
CA GLY A 159 6.79 -7.64 11.06
C GLY A 159 6.30 -8.94 10.43
N GLY A 160 5.07 -8.96 9.91
CA GLY A 160 4.46 -10.20 9.42
C GLY A 160 3.39 -10.02 8.35
N VAL A 161 3.27 -11.02 7.47
CA VAL A 161 2.27 -11.09 6.42
C VAL A 161 1.47 -12.37 6.57
N THR A 162 0.14 -12.25 6.50
CA THR A 162 -0.78 -13.38 6.48
C THR A 162 -1.60 -13.37 5.20
N THR A 163 -1.84 -14.55 4.64
CA THR A 163 -2.59 -14.72 3.39
C THR A 163 -3.69 -15.75 3.58
N LEU A 164 -4.87 -15.45 3.03
CA LEU A 164 -6.02 -16.36 3.00
C LEU A 164 -6.71 -16.25 1.64
N VAL A 165 -6.60 -17.31 0.83
CA VAL A 165 -7.18 -17.38 -0.53
C VAL A 165 -6.72 -16.18 -1.39
N SER A 166 -5.47 -15.74 -1.22
CA SER A 166 -4.90 -14.59 -1.92
C SER A 166 -3.83 -15.04 -2.90
N THR A 167 -3.61 -14.26 -3.96
CA THR A 167 -2.63 -14.56 -5.02
C THR A 167 -1.55 -13.49 -5.04
N ILE A 168 -0.29 -13.91 -4.94
CA ILE A 168 0.88 -13.05 -5.12
C ILE A 168 1.68 -13.67 -6.26
N SER A 169 1.61 -13.10 -7.47
CA SER A 169 2.19 -13.73 -8.67
C SER A 169 2.49 -12.73 -9.79
N GLY A 170 3.39 -13.10 -10.70
CA GLY A 170 3.72 -12.27 -11.86
C GLY A 170 4.35 -10.92 -11.49
N ASN A 171 5.12 -10.87 -10.40
CA ASN A 171 5.88 -9.69 -10.00
C ASN A 171 7.38 -9.88 -10.28
N THR A 172 8.11 -8.78 -10.43
CA THR A 172 9.54 -8.76 -10.81
C THR A 172 10.36 -8.00 -9.77
N PRO A 173 11.55 -8.43 -9.35
CA PRO A 173 12.26 -9.65 -9.77
C PRO A 173 11.67 -10.93 -9.17
N ASP A 174 10.88 -10.81 -8.11
CA ASP A 174 10.26 -11.93 -7.38
C ASP A 174 8.88 -11.54 -6.84
N ASN A 175 8.11 -12.55 -6.41
CA ASN A 175 6.79 -12.33 -5.83
C ASN A 175 6.87 -11.82 -4.39
N CYS A 176 7.80 -12.37 -3.59
CA CYS A 176 8.04 -11.91 -2.24
C CYS A 176 9.52 -11.98 -1.87
N ALA A 177 9.96 -11.04 -1.04
CA ALA A 177 11.27 -11.03 -0.42
C ALA A 177 11.19 -10.62 1.06
N PRO A 178 12.06 -11.16 1.93
CA PRO A 178 12.96 -12.28 1.66
C PRO A 178 12.18 -13.59 1.43
N SER A 179 12.81 -14.57 0.80
CA SER A 179 12.17 -15.87 0.52
C SER A 179 11.65 -16.52 1.81
N GLY A 180 10.42 -17.04 1.76
CA GLY A 180 9.76 -17.66 2.92
C GLY A 180 9.13 -16.69 3.93
N SER A 181 9.27 -15.37 3.75
CA SER A 181 8.67 -14.37 4.66
C SER A 181 7.15 -14.27 4.55
N VAL A 182 6.57 -14.68 3.42
CA VAL A 182 5.13 -14.62 3.15
C VAL A 182 4.61 -16.04 2.88
N PRO A 183 3.70 -16.57 3.73
CA PRO A 183 3.12 -17.89 3.51
C PRO A 183 2.39 -17.99 2.16
N GLY A 184 2.70 -19.04 1.41
CA GLY A 184 2.07 -19.30 0.11
C GLY A 184 2.54 -18.39 -1.02
N CYS A 185 3.59 -17.58 -0.81
CA CYS A 185 4.23 -16.81 -1.86
C CYS A 185 5.36 -17.62 -2.51
N GLY A 186 5.26 -17.87 -3.82
CA GLY A 186 6.22 -18.63 -4.62
C GLY A 186 6.42 -18.00 -5.98
#